data_AF-A0A6C0FY43-F1
#
_entry.id   AF-A0A6C0FY43-F1
#
_cell.length_a   1.000
_cell.length_b   1.000
_cell.length_c   1.000
_cell.angle_alpha   90.00
_cell.angle_beta   90.00
_cell.angle_gamma   90.00
#
_symmetry.space_group_name_H-M   'P 1'
#
loop_
_entity.id
_entity.type
_entity.pdbx_description
1 polymer ?
#
loop_
_entity_poly.entity_id
_entity_poly.type
_entity_poly.pdbx_seq_one_letter_code
_entity_poly.pdbx_strand_id
1 'polypeptide(L)'
;MGLNYLNLDQETRKFMTIELNIDIEQGKVYLSPRLNSIGKANYTNALKQSFLSGEDSSLSKQLRNGYLSETEQRKTKVGYTTAKVPITAPDTLAEGEFNRYYIRALCRRALDDSNFEIVVYRAKEVSDPRPSSKAKIGERFDPQQLIDDLRNNIGVDTSLGLPPGPNSGLSVQLKVKSQEVTA
;
A
#
# COMPACT_ATOMS: atom_id res chain seq x y z
N MET A 1 -2.34 10.28 -11.13
CA MET A 1 -1.26 9.36 -11.57
C MET A 1 -0.91 8.47 -10.39
N GLY A 2 -0.87 7.16 -10.63
CA GLY A 2 -0.55 6.16 -9.60
C GLY A 2 0.94 5.99 -9.37
N LEU A 3 1.32 5.04 -8.52
CA LEU A 3 2.70 4.59 -8.35
C LEU A 3 3.13 3.71 -9.54
N ASN A 4 4.38 3.88 -9.97
CA ASN A 4 5.04 3.01 -10.94
C ASN A 4 5.63 1.80 -10.21
N TYR A 5 5.00 0.63 -10.35
CA TYR A 5 5.39 -0.60 -9.65
C TYR A 5 6.36 -1.47 -10.49
N LEU A 6 7.66 -1.40 -10.19
CA LEU A 6 8.71 -2.05 -11.00
C LEU A 6 8.63 -3.59 -11.09
N ASN A 7 8.03 -4.24 -10.09
CA ASN A 7 7.90 -5.69 -10.03
C ASN A 7 6.44 -6.17 -10.04
N LEU A 8 5.50 -5.43 -10.64
CA LEU A 8 4.07 -5.83 -10.71
C LEU A 8 3.78 -6.85 -11.83
N ASP A 9 4.48 -7.97 -11.79
CA ASP A 9 4.32 -9.11 -12.68
C ASP A 9 3.20 -10.08 -12.22
N GLN A 10 2.91 -11.12 -13.01
CA GLN A 10 1.87 -12.11 -12.68
C GLN A 10 2.14 -12.84 -11.37
N GLU A 11 3.41 -13.11 -11.06
CA GLU A 11 3.81 -13.75 -9.81
C GLU A 11 3.50 -12.86 -8.60
N THR A 12 3.82 -11.57 -8.69
CA THR A 12 3.52 -10.60 -7.63
C THR A 12 2.01 -10.45 -7.44
N ARG A 13 1.24 -10.37 -8.53
CA ARG A 13 -0.23 -10.31 -8.49
C ARG A 13 -0.85 -11.53 -7.83
N LYS A 14 -0.30 -12.73 -8.08
CA LYS A 14 -0.69 -13.96 -7.38
C LYS A 14 -0.48 -13.81 -5.87
N PHE A 15 0.70 -13.37 -5.43
CA PHE A 15 0.97 -13.15 -4.00
C PHE A 15 0.10 -12.04 -3.39
N MET A 16 -0.16 -10.94 -4.10
CA MET A 16 -1.10 -9.91 -3.64
C MET A 16 -2.50 -10.48 -3.38
N THR A 17 -2.96 -11.37 -4.27
CA THR A 17 -4.27 -12.03 -4.12
C THR A 17 -4.28 -13.02 -2.95
N ILE A 18 -3.17 -13.76 -2.74
CA ILE A 18 -3.01 -14.65 -1.58
C ILE A 18 -3.07 -13.85 -0.28
N GLU A 19 -2.32 -12.75 -0.17
CA GLU A 19 -2.33 -11.90 1.02
C GLU A 19 -3.72 -11.29 1.28
N LEU A 20 -4.44 -10.91 0.23
CA LEU A 20 -5.83 -10.43 0.36
C LEU A 20 -6.75 -11.52 0.91
N ASN A 21 -6.65 -12.76 0.41
CA ASN A 21 -7.48 -13.86 0.88
C ASN A 21 -7.21 -14.18 2.35
N ILE A 22 -5.93 -14.15 2.78
CA ILE A 22 -5.57 -14.29 4.20
C ILE A 22 -6.26 -13.22 5.04
N ASP A 23 -6.23 -11.96 4.60
CA ASP A 23 -6.87 -10.87 5.33
C ASP A 23 -8.41 -10.99 5.33
N ILE A 24 -9.02 -11.49 4.26
CA ILE A 24 -10.46 -11.77 4.21
C ILE A 24 -10.82 -12.85 5.23
N GLU A 25 -10.11 -13.98 5.22
CA GLU A 25 -10.35 -15.11 6.12
C GLU A 25 -10.17 -14.72 7.60
N GLN A 26 -9.22 -13.82 7.88
CA GLN A 26 -8.94 -13.34 9.24
C GLN A 26 -9.76 -12.10 9.64
N GLY A 27 -10.60 -11.55 8.75
CA GLY A 27 -11.35 -10.31 9.01
C GLY A 27 -10.44 -9.08 9.20
N LYS A 28 -9.27 -9.07 8.55
CA LYS A 28 -8.21 -8.07 8.68
C LYS A 28 -8.11 -7.08 7.51
N VAL A 29 -8.99 -7.18 6.52
CA VAL A 29 -9.03 -6.19 5.43
C VAL A 29 -9.31 -4.80 6.01
N TYR A 30 -8.43 -3.83 5.75
CA TYR A 30 -8.65 -2.45 6.18
C TYR A 30 -9.85 -1.84 5.48
N LEU A 31 -10.88 -1.50 6.25
CA LEU A 31 -12.04 -0.76 5.76
C LEU A 31 -11.95 0.69 6.20
N SER A 32 -11.60 1.58 5.26
CA SER A 32 -11.49 3.00 5.56
C SER A 32 -12.81 3.55 6.13
N PRO A 33 -12.77 4.37 7.20
CA PRO A 33 -13.95 5.07 7.71
C PRO A 33 -14.62 5.98 6.67
N ARG A 34 -13.89 6.36 5.61
CA ARG A 34 -14.40 7.16 4.50
C ARG A 34 -15.30 6.38 3.55
N LEU A 35 -15.25 5.05 3.55
CA LEU A 35 -16.15 4.23 2.73
C LEU A 35 -17.59 4.36 3.23
N ASN A 36 -18.53 4.56 2.32
CA ASN A 36 -19.96 4.45 2.62
C ASN A 36 -20.38 2.96 2.64
N SER A 37 -21.66 2.67 2.86
CA SER A 37 -22.17 1.29 2.94
C SER A 37 -21.92 0.49 1.65
N ILE A 38 -22.15 1.09 0.48
CA ILE A 38 -21.89 0.48 -0.84
C ILE A 38 -20.40 0.21 -1.00
N GLY A 39 -19.56 1.18 -0.64
CA GLY A 39 -18.11 1.05 -0.67
C GLY A 39 -17.64 -0.11 0.19
N LYS A 40 -18.06 -0.18 1.47
CA LYS A 40 -17.67 -1.27 2.38
C LYS A 40 -18.08 -2.65 1.85
N ALA A 41 -19.27 -2.77 1.27
CA ALA A 41 -19.74 -4.03 0.70
C ALA A 41 -18.95 -4.50 -0.53
N ASN A 42 -18.47 -3.56 -1.36
CA ASN A 42 -17.81 -3.87 -2.64
C ASN A 42 -16.29 -3.72 -2.61
N TYR A 43 -15.71 -3.14 -1.57
CA TYR A 43 -14.30 -2.75 -1.51
C TYR A 43 -13.36 -3.94 -1.69
N THR A 44 -13.65 -5.06 -1.03
CA THR A 44 -12.85 -6.29 -1.15
C THR A 44 -12.83 -6.82 -2.59
N ASN A 45 -13.96 -6.76 -3.29
CA ASN A 45 -13.99 -7.14 -4.70
C ASN A 45 -13.21 -6.15 -5.57
N ALA A 46 -13.31 -4.85 -5.29
CA ALA A 46 -12.54 -3.82 -6.01
C ALA A 46 -11.02 -4.01 -5.84
N LEU A 47 -10.56 -4.36 -4.63
CA LEU A 47 -9.16 -4.73 -4.37
C LEU A 47 -8.77 -5.95 -5.19
N LYS A 48 -9.55 -7.03 -5.14
CA LYS A 48 -9.29 -8.27 -5.87
C LYS A 48 -9.16 -8.04 -7.38
N GLN A 49 -10.09 -7.30 -7.99
CA GLN A 49 -10.02 -6.97 -9.42
C GLN A 49 -8.76 -6.15 -9.76
N SER A 50 -8.41 -5.20 -8.90
CA SER A 50 -7.22 -4.36 -9.09
C SER A 50 -5.93 -5.19 -8.99
N PHE A 51 -5.87 -6.18 -8.10
CA PHE A 51 -4.69 -7.06 -7.98
C PHE A 51 -4.56 -7.99 -9.18
N LEU A 52 -5.67 -8.49 -9.72
CA LEU A 52 -5.65 -9.41 -10.87
C LEU A 52 -5.19 -8.75 -12.17
N SER A 53 -5.69 -7.56 -12.49
CA SER A 53 -5.47 -6.95 -13.81
C SER A 53 -5.26 -5.43 -13.81
N GLY A 54 -5.33 -4.78 -12.65
CA GLY A 54 -5.25 -3.33 -12.54
C GLY A 54 -4.02 -2.82 -11.79
N GLU A 55 -4.11 -1.56 -11.38
CA GLU A 55 -3.14 -0.85 -10.55
C GLU A 55 -3.90 -0.04 -9.50
N ASP A 56 -3.18 0.70 -8.65
CA ASP A 56 -3.77 1.66 -7.72
C ASP A 56 -4.72 2.66 -8.42
N SER A 57 -4.38 3.10 -9.63
CA SER A 57 -5.20 3.99 -10.44
C SER A 57 -6.55 3.36 -10.83
N SER A 58 -6.60 2.04 -11.07
CA SER A 58 -7.84 1.29 -11.34
C SER A 58 -8.72 1.22 -10.11
N LEU A 59 -8.14 0.99 -8.93
CA LEU A 59 -8.85 1.01 -7.65
C LEU A 59 -9.39 2.41 -7.34
N SER A 60 -8.59 3.46 -7.54
CA SER A 60 -9.03 4.85 -7.34
C SER A 60 -10.25 5.19 -8.22
N LYS A 61 -10.25 4.78 -9.50
CA LYS A 61 -11.40 4.98 -10.40
C LYS A 61 -12.67 4.32 -9.87
N GLN A 62 -12.57 3.09 -9.36
CA GLN A 62 -13.71 2.40 -8.75
C GLN A 62 -14.20 3.13 -7.49
N LEU A 63 -13.26 3.58 -6.64
CA LEU A 63 -13.60 4.33 -5.42
C LEU A 63 -14.30 5.67 -5.71
N ARG A 64 -13.90 6.35 -6.78
CA ARG A 64 -14.53 7.61 -7.24
C ARG A 64 -15.97 7.40 -7.69
N ASN A 65 -16.35 6.20 -8.13
CA ASN A 65 -17.69 5.87 -8.58
C ASN A 65 -18.66 5.62 -7.40
N GLY A 66 -18.63 6.50 -6.40
CA GLY A 66 -19.61 6.54 -5.32
C GLY A 66 -19.34 5.62 -4.13
N TYR A 67 -18.10 5.19 -3.88
CA TYR A 67 -17.79 4.31 -2.74
C TYR A 67 -17.45 5.07 -1.47
N LEU A 68 -17.13 6.36 -1.57
CA LEU A 68 -16.83 7.21 -0.42
C LEU A 68 -18.07 7.96 0.06
N SER A 69 -18.10 8.24 1.37
CA SER A 69 -19.03 9.16 1.98
C SER A 69 -18.75 10.60 1.52
N GLU A 70 -19.76 11.45 1.49
CA GLU A 70 -19.58 12.87 1.11
C GLU A 70 -18.85 13.67 2.20
N THR A 71 -19.02 13.27 3.46
CA THR A 71 -18.45 13.93 4.63
C THR A 71 -17.74 12.95 5.55
N GLU A 72 -16.79 13.46 6.32
CA GLU A 72 -16.05 12.74 7.35
C GLU A 72 -16.04 13.54 8.67
N GLN A 73 -15.97 12.84 9.80
CA GLN A 73 -15.73 13.46 11.09
C GLN A 73 -14.24 13.76 11.25
N ARG A 74 -13.90 15.03 11.44
CA ARG A 74 -12.53 15.50 11.63
C ARG A 74 -12.34 15.95 13.07
N LYS A 75 -11.30 15.43 13.73
CA LYS A 75 -10.89 15.91 15.06
C LYS A 75 -10.27 17.31 14.95
N THR A 76 -10.68 18.19 15.84
CA THR A 76 -10.20 19.56 16.02
C THR A 76 -9.68 19.74 17.44
N LYS A 77 -9.06 20.89 17.74
CA LYS A 77 -8.59 21.19 19.11
C LYS A 77 -9.73 21.21 20.15
N VAL A 78 -10.98 21.45 19.73
CA VAL A 78 -12.14 21.70 20.61
C VAL A 78 -13.20 20.57 20.51
N GLY A 79 -12.95 19.51 19.74
CA GLY A 79 -13.90 18.41 19.56
C GLY A 79 -13.90 17.87 18.13
N TYR A 80 -15.07 17.53 17.61
CA TYR A 80 -15.24 17.00 16.25
C TYR A 80 -16.01 17.99 15.38
N THR A 81 -15.67 18.02 14.09
CA THR A 81 -16.39 18.78 13.07
C THR A 81 -16.67 17.90 11.87
N THR A 82 -17.78 18.14 11.18
CA THR A 82 -18.10 17.50 9.91
C THR A 82 -17.40 18.27 8.79
N ALA A 83 -16.55 17.59 8.03
CA ALA A 83 -15.86 18.15 6.88
C ALA A 83 -16.18 17.35 5.62
N LYS A 84 -16.10 17.98 4.45
CA LYS A 84 -16.22 17.28 3.17
C LYS A 84 -15.04 16.32 2.99
N VAL A 85 -15.30 15.10 2.51
CA VAL A 85 -14.23 14.17 2.13
C VAL A 85 -13.40 14.79 1.01
N PRO A 86 -12.06 14.83 1.13
CA PRO A 86 -11.20 15.39 0.10
C PRO A 86 -11.38 14.70 -1.26
N ILE A 87 -11.33 15.48 -2.34
CA ILE A 87 -11.40 14.95 -3.72
C ILE A 87 -10.26 13.97 -4.05
N THR A 88 -9.17 14.03 -3.28
CA THR A 88 -7.99 13.15 -3.36
C THR A 88 -8.12 11.87 -2.52
N ALA A 89 -9.14 11.75 -1.66
CA ALA A 89 -9.31 10.59 -0.80
C ALA A 89 -9.38 9.24 -1.54
N PRO A 90 -10.01 9.11 -2.73
CA PRO A 90 -9.95 7.89 -3.52
C PRO A 90 -8.53 7.51 -3.92
N ASP A 91 -7.72 8.48 -4.35
CA ASP A 91 -6.33 8.24 -4.75
C ASP A 91 -5.50 7.82 -3.54
N THR A 92 -5.62 8.55 -2.42
CA THR A 92 -4.86 8.25 -1.20
C THR A 92 -5.16 6.87 -0.66
N LEU A 93 -6.45 6.47 -0.65
CA LEU A 93 -6.85 5.14 -0.19
C LEU A 93 -6.34 4.05 -1.14
N ALA A 94 -6.52 4.25 -2.44
CA ALA A 94 -6.10 3.28 -3.44
C ALA A 94 -4.57 3.11 -3.48
N GLU A 95 -3.82 4.20 -3.50
CA GLU A 95 -2.36 4.23 -3.51
C GLU A 95 -1.81 3.52 -2.26
N GLY A 96 -2.32 3.86 -1.09
CA GLY A 96 -1.88 3.28 0.19
C GLY A 96 -2.13 1.78 0.27
N GLU A 97 -3.37 1.34 0.04
CA GLU A 97 -3.73 -0.06 0.21
C GLU A 97 -3.17 -0.95 -0.90
N PHE A 98 -3.17 -0.48 -2.15
CA PHE A 98 -2.53 -1.25 -3.23
C PHE A 98 -1.03 -1.41 -2.98
N ASN A 99 -0.34 -0.33 -2.61
CA ASN A 99 1.09 -0.39 -2.29
C ASN A 99 1.37 -1.29 -1.09
N ARG A 100 0.51 -1.29 -0.06
CA ARG A 100 0.63 -2.17 1.10
C ARG A 100 0.63 -3.65 0.70
N TYR A 101 -0.34 -4.08 -0.10
CA TYR A 101 -0.42 -5.46 -0.57
C TYR A 101 0.71 -5.81 -1.55
N TYR A 102 1.12 -4.85 -2.39
CA TYR A 102 2.26 -5.01 -3.27
C TYR A 102 3.56 -5.27 -2.49
N ILE A 103 3.84 -4.48 -1.45
CA ILE A 103 5.01 -4.66 -0.59
C ILE A 103 4.97 -6.02 0.11
N ARG A 104 3.81 -6.43 0.66
CA ARG A 104 3.65 -7.77 1.26
C ARG A 104 3.94 -8.88 0.26
N ALA A 105 3.46 -8.73 -0.97
CA ALA A 105 3.70 -9.69 -2.04
C ALA A 105 5.18 -9.81 -2.42
N LEU A 106 5.91 -8.69 -2.48
CA LEU A 106 7.35 -8.74 -2.71
C LEU A 106 8.11 -9.35 -1.53
N CYS A 107 7.68 -9.10 -0.29
CA CYS A 107 8.26 -9.78 0.86
C CYS A 107 8.07 -11.29 0.77
N ARG A 108 6.90 -11.78 0.35
CA ARG A 108 6.66 -13.21 0.09
C ARG A 108 7.63 -13.76 -0.97
N ARG A 109 7.82 -13.05 -2.09
CA ARG A 109 8.77 -13.46 -3.14
C ARG A 109 10.20 -13.54 -2.63
N ALA A 110 10.65 -12.55 -1.84
CA ALA A 110 11.99 -12.55 -1.27
C ALA A 110 12.20 -13.59 -0.16
N LEU A 111 11.13 -14.05 0.50
CA LEU A 111 11.17 -15.19 1.41
C LEU A 111 11.24 -16.53 0.67
N ASP A 112 10.55 -16.64 -0.47
CA ASP A 112 10.56 -17.84 -1.29
C ASP A 112 11.87 -17.99 -2.09
N ASP A 113 12.51 -16.88 -2.47
CA ASP A 113 13.84 -16.84 -3.08
C ASP A 113 14.79 -15.92 -2.30
N SER A 114 15.64 -16.56 -1.50
CA SER A 114 16.63 -15.90 -0.64
C SER A 114 17.68 -15.05 -1.38
N ASN A 115 17.76 -15.13 -2.71
CA ASN A 115 18.62 -14.27 -3.53
C ASN A 115 18.12 -12.83 -3.62
N PHE A 116 16.86 -12.57 -3.26
CA PHE A 116 16.31 -11.21 -3.30
C PHE A 116 16.36 -10.51 -1.94
N GLU A 117 16.54 -9.19 -2.00
CA GLU A 117 16.34 -8.25 -0.90
C GLU A 117 15.27 -7.22 -1.28
N ILE A 118 14.62 -6.63 -0.26
CA ILE A 118 13.64 -5.55 -0.43
C ILE A 118 14.36 -4.20 -0.34
N VAL A 119 14.24 -3.36 -1.37
CA VAL A 119 14.87 -2.03 -1.41
C VAL A 119 13.85 -0.95 -1.70
N VAL A 120 13.87 0.13 -0.93
CA VAL A 120 12.98 1.28 -1.13
C VAL A 120 13.41 2.11 -2.34
N TYR A 121 12.43 2.57 -3.13
CA TYR A 121 12.64 3.48 -4.26
C TYR A 121 11.49 4.49 -4.40
N ARG A 122 11.70 5.51 -5.25
CA ARG A 122 10.67 6.48 -5.65
C ARG A 122 9.82 5.90 -6.76
N ALA A 123 8.57 5.57 -6.46
CA ALA A 123 7.61 5.05 -7.42
C ALA A 123 6.76 6.14 -8.09
N LYS A 124 6.80 7.38 -7.61
CA LYS A 124 6.06 8.50 -8.20
C LYS A 124 6.82 9.80 -8.03
N GLU A 125 6.82 10.62 -9.07
CA GLU A 125 7.38 11.97 -9.01
C GLU A 125 6.61 12.82 -8.00
N VAL A 126 7.35 13.41 -7.07
CA VAL A 126 6.84 14.32 -6.04
C VAL A 126 7.68 15.58 -6.12
N SER A 127 7.05 16.72 -6.39
CA SER A 127 7.75 17.99 -6.62
C SER A 127 8.51 18.52 -5.40
N ASP A 128 7.98 18.31 -4.20
CA ASP A 128 8.60 18.69 -2.93
C ASP A 128 8.54 17.52 -1.93
N PRO A 129 9.44 16.52 -2.07
CA PRO A 129 9.42 15.34 -1.23
C PRO A 129 9.97 15.68 0.17
N ARG A 130 9.24 15.24 1.20
CA ARG A 130 9.66 15.42 2.60
C ARG A 130 11.06 14.80 2.81
N PRO A 131 11.97 15.46 3.58
CA PRO A 131 13.32 14.94 3.82
C PRO A 131 13.35 13.50 4.35
N SER A 132 12.44 13.15 5.26
CA SER A 132 12.31 11.77 5.79
C SER A 132 11.97 10.75 4.70
N SER A 133 11.09 11.09 3.75
CA SER A 133 10.78 10.24 2.59
C SER A 133 11.91 10.21 1.56
N LYS A 134 12.83 11.17 1.55
CA LYS A 134 14.01 11.13 0.68
C LYS A 134 15.10 10.25 1.28
N ALA A 135 15.32 10.34 2.59
CA ALA A 135 16.29 9.54 3.32
C ALA A 135 16.05 8.03 3.20
N LYS A 136 14.79 7.61 3.08
CA LYS A 136 14.42 6.19 2.93
C LYS A 136 14.83 5.56 1.60
N ILE A 137 15.10 6.33 0.54
CA ILE A 137 15.43 5.74 -0.76
C ILE A 137 16.74 4.95 -0.65
N GLY A 138 16.73 3.70 -1.09
CA GLY A 138 17.88 2.80 -1.02
C GLY A 138 17.99 2.03 0.31
N GLU A 139 17.15 2.34 1.31
CA GLU A 139 17.06 1.51 2.52
C GLU A 139 16.66 0.07 2.16
N ARG A 140 17.29 -0.88 2.84
CA ARG A 140 17.06 -2.31 2.70
C ARG A 140 16.26 -2.82 3.89
N PHE A 141 15.33 -3.71 3.63
CA PHE A 141 14.50 -4.32 4.68
C PHE A 141 14.62 -5.84 4.64
N ASP A 142 14.66 -6.43 5.83
CA ASP A 142 14.46 -7.87 5.98
C ASP A 142 13.01 -8.22 5.57
N PRO A 143 12.80 -9.15 4.62
CA PRO A 143 11.46 -9.50 4.14
C PRO A 143 10.52 -9.98 5.25
N GLN A 144 11.03 -10.74 6.24
CA GLN A 144 10.23 -11.31 7.32
C GLN A 144 9.77 -10.21 8.29
N GLN A 145 10.69 -9.35 8.72
CA GLN A 145 10.34 -8.22 9.60
C GLN A 145 9.35 -7.27 8.93
N LEU A 146 9.54 -6.98 7.64
CA LEU A 146 8.66 -6.05 6.92
C LEU A 146 7.25 -6.61 6.71
N ILE A 147 7.12 -7.88 6.31
CA ILE A 147 5.78 -8.47 6.13
C ILE A 147 5.02 -8.58 7.45
N ASP A 148 5.71 -8.89 8.56
CA ASP A 148 5.09 -9.00 9.87
C ASP A 148 4.63 -7.64 10.38
N ASP A 149 5.43 -6.58 10.23
CA ASP A 149 5.04 -5.21 10.56
C ASP A 149 3.80 -4.77 9.77
N LEU A 150 3.76 -5.08 8.47
CA LEU A 150 2.62 -4.77 7.59
C LEU A 150 1.37 -5.58 7.90
N ARG A 151 1.48 -6.81 8.41
CA ARG A 151 0.32 -7.63 8.80
C ARG A 151 -0.24 -7.24 10.17
N ASN A 152 0.61 -6.70 11.06
CA ASN A 152 0.22 -6.34 12.41
C ASN A 152 -0.29 -4.88 12.54
N ASN A 153 0.15 -3.96 11.68
CA ASN A 153 -0.17 -2.53 11.81
C ASN A 153 -1.22 -2.03 10.79
N ILE A 154 -2.39 -2.67 10.75
CA ILE A 154 -3.44 -2.40 9.75
C ILE A 154 -4.08 -1.02 9.92
N GLY A 155 -4.17 -0.25 8.84
CA GLY A 155 -4.84 1.06 8.82
C GLY A 155 -4.13 2.18 9.59
N VAL A 156 -2.93 1.93 10.09
CA VAL A 156 -2.09 2.87 10.85
C VAL A 156 -0.68 2.93 10.26
N ASP A 157 0.10 3.93 10.68
CA ASP A 157 1.52 4.01 10.35
C ASP A 157 2.26 2.77 10.88
N THR A 158 3.15 2.21 10.06
CA THR A 158 3.91 1.00 10.41
C THR A 158 5.19 1.35 11.16
N SER A 159 5.71 0.40 11.95
CA SER A 159 6.89 0.61 12.79
C SER A 159 8.14 0.86 11.95
N LEU A 160 8.22 0.24 10.78
CA LEU A 160 9.31 0.38 9.80
C LEU A 160 9.08 1.56 8.83
N GLY A 161 7.91 2.22 8.93
CA GLY A 161 7.57 3.41 8.16
C GLY A 161 7.31 3.14 6.67
N LEU A 162 6.84 1.94 6.32
CA LEU A 162 6.43 1.54 4.98
C LEU A 162 5.00 0.95 4.99
N PRO A 163 4.11 1.38 4.07
CA PRO A 163 4.28 2.52 3.16
C PRO A 163 4.39 3.85 3.94
N PRO A 164 5.24 4.81 3.52
CA PRO A 164 5.52 6.02 4.31
C PRO A 164 4.43 7.07 4.15
N GLY A 165 3.22 6.78 4.64
CA GLY A 165 2.09 7.69 4.65
C GLY A 165 1.67 8.25 3.27
N PRO A 166 0.58 9.04 3.24
CA PRO A 166 0.07 9.64 2.01
C PRO A 166 1.09 10.55 1.30
N ASN A 167 1.10 10.52 -0.03
CA ASN A 167 1.91 11.37 -0.91
C ASN A 167 3.42 11.23 -0.74
N SER A 168 3.92 10.17 -0.11
CA SER A 168 5.36 9.90 -0.13
C SER A 168 5.82 9.50 -1.52
N GLY A 169 5.00 8.83 -2.33
CA GLY A 169 5.44 8.34 -3.64
C GLY A 169 6.54 7.27 -3.54
N LEU A 170 6.68 6.61 -2.38
CA LEU A 170 7.65 5.53 -2.19
C LEU A 170 6.98 4.16 -2.29
N SER A 171 7.74 3.21 -2.83
CA SER A 171 7.42 1.79 -2.80
C SER A 171 8.72 1.00 -2.62
N VAL A 172 8.66 -0.33 -2.75
CA VAL A 172 9.83 -1.20 -2.67
C VAL A 172 9.97 -2.07 -3.91
N GLN A 173 11.17 -2.46 -4.24
CA GLN A 173 11.49 -3.35 -5.36
C GLN A 173 12.29 -4.55 -4.86
N LEU A 174 12.23 -5.63 -5.63
CA LEU A 174 13.14 -6.76 -5.48
C LEU A 174 14.50 -6.38 -6.09
N LYS A 175 15.57 -6.60 -5.34
CA LYS A 175 16.94 -6.47 -5.83
C LYS A 175 17.69 -7.76 -5.57
N VAL A 176 18.51 -8.20 -6.51
CA VAL A 176 19.39 -9.36 -6.30
C VAL A 176 20.46 -8.97 -5.29
N LYS A 177 20.64 -9.79 -4.26
CA LYS A 177 21.72 -9.63 -3.28
C LYS A 177 23.05 -9.72 -4.01
N SER A 178 23.90 -8.74 -3.79
CA SER A 178 25.28 -8.80 -4.28
C SER A 178 25.96 -9.96 -3.57
N GLN A 179 26.55 -10.90 -4.31
CA GLN A 179 27.44 -11.89 -3.71
C GLN A 179 28.62 -11.11 -3.11
N GLU A 180 28.75 -11.13 -1.79
CA GLU A 180 30.02 -10.77 -1.17
C GLU A 180 31.04 -11.78 -1.67
N VAL A 181 31.89 -11.34 -2.59
CA VAL A 181 33.11 -12.08 -2.91
C VAL A 181 33.96 -11.97 -1.64
N THR A 182 33.86 -12.97 -0.78
CA THR A 182 34.87 -13.21 0.25
C THR A 182 36.17 -13.56 -0.47
N ALA A 183 37.03 -12.55 -0.60
CA ALA A 183 38.42 -12.72 -1.02
C ALA A 183 39.26 -13.33 0.11
#